data_AF-G2E2E0-F1
#
_entry.id   AF-G2E2E0-F1
#
_cell.length_a   1.000
_cell.length_b   1.000
_cell.length_c   1.000
_cell.angle_alpha   90.00
_cell.angle_beta   90.00
_cell.angle_gamma   90.00
#
_symmetry.space_group_name_H-M   'P 1'
#
loop_
_entity.id
_entity.type
_entity.pdbx_description
1 polymer ?
#
loop_
_entity_poly.entity_id
_entity_poly.type
_entity_poly.pdbx_seq_one_letter_code
_entity_poly.pdbx_strand_id
1 'polypeptide(L)' 'MKHPATLTQEDLEDLTGLKQVAAIEAWCQRNGVRYLRVKKGLCTTVSAVEAAMGLHPEADTPQRQRLDF' A
#
# COMPACT_ATOMS: atom_id res chain seq x y z
N MET A 1 -9.49 20.72 -3.19
CA MET A 1 -9.63 19.28 -2.84
C MET A 1 -8.31 18.63 -3.25
N LYS A 2 -7.47 18.23 -2.28
CA LYS A 2 -6.17 17.60 -2.57
C LYS A 2 -6.44 16.23 -3.18
N HIS A 3 -6.11 16.03 -4.45
CA HIS A 3 -6.12 14.69 -5.04
C HIS A 3 -5.22 13.79 -4.19
N PRO A 4 -5.65 12.57 -3.82
CA PRO A 4 -4.78 11.66 -3.09
C PRO A 4 -3.56 11.39 -3.96
N ALA A 5 -2.39 11.80 -3.48
CA ALA A 5 -1.14 11.49 -4.16
C ALA A 5 -1.01 9.96 -4.19
N THR A 6 -0.90 9.41 -5.39
CA THR A 6 -0.61 7.98 -5.59
C THR A 6 0.88 7.79 -5.37
N LEU A 7 1.24 6.87 -4.48
CA LEU A 7 2.62 6.44 -4.29
C LEU A 7 2.92 5.30 -5.26
N THR A 8 4.02 5.43 -5.96
CA THR A 8 4.56 4.39 -6.84
C THR A 8 5.39 3.39 -6.03
N GLN A 9 5.88 2.35 -6.71
CA GLN A 9 6.79 1.40 -6.11
C GLN A 9 8.04 2.12 -5.58
N GLU A 10 8.67 3.00 -6.37
CA GLU A 10 9.89 3.71 -5.98
C GLU A 10 9.69 4.49 -4.68
N ASP A 11 8.56 5.21 -4.55
CA ASP A 11 8.23 5.92 -3.32
C ASP A 11 8.06 4.98 -2.12
N LEU A 12 7.48 3.79 -2.34
CA LEU A 12 7.35 2.76 -1.31
C LEU A 12 8.70 2.14 -0.94
N GLU A 13 9.62 1.99 -1.89
CA GLU A 13 10.98 1.53 -1.61
C GLU A 13 11.71 2.54 -0.72
N ASP A 14 11.58 3.83 -1.00
CA ASP A 14 12.19 4.89 -0.18
C ASP A 14 11.57 4.98 1.22
N LEU A 15 10.24 4.84 1.33
CA LEU A 15 9.53 4.91 2.62
C LEU A 15 9.77 3.69 3.50
N THR A 16 9.84 2.49 2.91
CA THR A 16 9.95 1.23 3.66
C THR A 16 11.37 0.70 3.74
N GLY A 17 12.28 1.19 2.89
CA GLY A 17 13.64 0.64 2.69
C GLY A 17 13.66 -0.72 1.97
N LEU A 18 12.51 -1.20 1.47
CA LEU A 18 12.37 -2.51 0.86
C LEU A 18 12.48 -2.40 -0.66
N LYS A 19 13.41 -3.14 -1.28
CA LYS A 19 13.63 -3.12 -2.75
C LYS A 19 12.86 -4.20 -3.52
N GLN A 20 12.26 -5.15 -2.81
CA GLN A 20 11.56 -6.26 -3.44
C GLN A 20 10.05 -6.03 -3.37
N VAL A 21 9.38 -6.08 -4.53
CA VAL A 21 7.91 -6.02 -4.67
C VAL A 21 7.20 -6.94 -3.68
N ALA A 22 7.67 -8.18 -3.53
CA ALA A 22 7.09 -9.14 -2.59
C ALA A 22 7.26 -8.73 -1.12
N ALA A 23 8.36 -8.06 -0.77
CA ALA A 23 8.60 -7.56 0.57
C ALA A 23 7.69 -6.35 0.86
N ILE A 24 7.52 -5.46 -0.12
CA ILE A 24 6.58 -4.33 -0.04
C ILE A 24 5.14 -4.84 0.08
N GLU A 25 4.74 -5.86 -0.69
CA GLU A 25 3.43 -6.52 -0.57
C GLU A 25 3.23 -7.10 0.83
N ALA A 26 4.23 -7.82 1.36
CA ALA A 26 4.16 -8.36 2.71
C ALA A 26 4.07 -7.26 3.76
N TRP A 27 4.79 -6.15 3.59
CA TRP A 27 4.70 -4.98 4.46
C TRP A 27 3.31 -4.35 4.39
N CYS A 28 2.77 -4.12 3.20
CA CYS A 28 1.42 -3.58 3.03
C CYS A 28 0.37 -4.49 3.68
N GLN A 29 0.45 -5.81 3.48
CA GLN A 29 -0.47 -6.77 4.09
C GLN A 29 -0.38 -6.76 5.63
N ARG A 30 0.83 -6.71 6.19
CA ARG A 30 1.05 -6.68 7.64
C ARG A 30 0.52 -5.42 8.30
N ASN A 31 0.60 -4.29 7.60
CA ASN A 31 0.15 -2.99 8.10
C ASN A 31 -1.26 -2.60 7.63
N GLY A 32 -1.98 -3.48 6.92
CA GLY A 32 -3.34 -3.19 6.44
C GLY A 32 -3.42 -2.14 5.32
N VAL A 33 -2.31 -1.84 4.64
CA VAL A 33 -2.27 -0.88 3.53
C VAL A 33 -2.94 -1.47 2.30
N ARG A 34 -3.93 -0.77 1.75
CA ARG A 34 -4.50 -1.11 0.45
C ARG A 34 -3.52 -0.78 -0.67
N TYR A 35 -3.23 -1.75 -1.52
CA TYR A 35 -2.35 -1.58 -2.67
C TYR A 35 -2.99 -2.17 -3.93
N LEU A 36 -2.56 -1.66 -5.08
CA LEU A 36 -2.92 -2.16 -6.39
C LEU A 36 -1.66 -2.64 -7.10
N ARG A 37 -1.75 -3.82 -7.71
CA ARG A 37 -0.68 -4.34 -8.57
C ARG A 37 -0.90 -3.84 -9.98
N VAL A 38 0.07 -3.12 -10.52
CA VAL A 38 0.08 -2.57 -11.88
C VAL A 38 1.19 -3.20 -12.71
N LYS A 39 1.15 -3.04 -14.03
CA LYS A 39 2.17 -3.63 -14.94
C LYS A 39 3.61 -3.20 -14.62
N LYS A 40 3.77 -2.05 -13.94
CA LYS A 40 5.05 -1.48 -13.51
C LYS A 40 5.41 -1.80 -12.05
N GLY A 41 4.66 -2.65 -11.34
CA GLY A 41 4.92 -2.99 -9.94
C GLY A 41 3.73 -2.75 -9.03
N LEU A 42 3.96 -2.06 -7.92
CA LEU A 42 2.93 -1.72 -6.93
C LEU A 42 2.60 -0.23 -6.96
N CYS A 43 1.34 0.10 -6.71
CA CYS A 43 0.95 1.45 -6.35
C CYS A 43 0.00 1.44 -5.15
N THR A 44 0.07 2.50 -4.34
CA THR A 44 -0.84 2.74 -3.22
C THR A 44 -1.15 4.23 -3.12
N THR A 45 -1.89 4.64 -2.11
CA THR A 45 -2.18 6.06 -1.85
C THR A 45 -1.47 6.50 -0.58
N VAL A 46 -1.08 7.78 -0.53
CA VAL A 46 -0.51 8.39 0.68
C VAL A 46 -1.41 8.13 1.89
N SER A 47 -2.72 8.30 1.75
CA SER A 47 -3.67 8.08 2.85
C SER A 47 -3.68 6.63 3.39
N ALA A 48 -3.45 5.63 2.53
CA ALA A 48 -3.40 4.24 2.97
C ALA A 48 -2.11 3.96 3.78
N VAL A 49 -1.00 4.57 3.38
CA VAL A 49 0.27 4.49 4.12
C VAL A 49 0.21 5.28 5.42
N GLU A 50 -0.39 6.48 5.41
CA GLU A 50 -0.62 7.29 6.63
C GLU A 50 -1.49 6.54 7.64
N ALA A 51 -2.56 5.88 7.19
CA ALA A 51 -3.40 5.06 8.05
C ALA A 51 -2.60 3.90 8.69
N ALA A 52 -1.74 3.24 7.92
CA ALA A 52 -0.87 2.17 8.42
C ALA A 52 0.20 2.64 9.40
N MET A 53 0.75 3.85 9.20
CA MET A 53 1.73 4.46 10.10
C MET A 53 1.10 4.99 11.40
N GLY A 54 -0.20 4.76 11.60
CA GLY A 54 -0.92 5.19 12.80
C GLY A 54 -1.21 6.69 12.84
N LEU A 55 -1.09 7.39 11.70
CA LEU A 55 -1.50 8.80 11.59
C LEU A 55 -3.03 8.93 11.50
N HIS A 56 -3.76 7.84 11.22
CA HIS A 56 -5.23 7.74 11.29
C HIS A 56 -5.67 6.38 11.86
N PRO A 57 -6.43 6.32 12.97
CA PRO A 57 -6.72 5.07 13.70
C PRO A 57 -7.87 4.19 13.13
N GLU A 58 -8.19 4.25 11.83
CA GLU A 58 -9.35 3.52 11.26
C GLU A 58 -9.03 2.69 10.00
N ALA A 59 -7.93 1.93 10.01
CA ALA A 59 -7.66 0.94 8.95
C ALA A 59 -8.33 -0.41 9.29
N ASP A 60 -9.63 -0.47 9.06
CA ASP A 60 -10.43 -1.70 9.11
C ASP A 60 -9.96 -2.70 8.04
N THR A 61 -9.43 -3.82 8.54
CA THR A 61 -9.32 -5.20 7.99
C THR A 61 -9.11 -5.39 6.47
N PRO A 62 -8.02 -6.07 6.02
CA PRO A 62 -7.84 -6.41 4.61
C PRO A 62 -8.75 -7.57 4.19
N GLN A 63 -9.88 -7.27 3.54
CA GLN A 63 -10.61 -8.25 2.73
C GLN A 63 -9.73 -8.64 1.54
N ARG A 64 -9.10 -9.82 1.62
CA ARG A 64 -8.58 -10.54 0.44
C ARG A 64 -9.77 -10.85 -0.48
N GLN A 65 -10.05 -9.97 -1.43
CA GLN A 65 -10.89 -10.33 -2.57
C GLN A 65 -10.10 -11.29 -3.45
N ARG A 66 -10.39 -12.58 -3.27
CA ARG A 66 -10.10 -13.62 -4.24
C ARG A 66 -11.02 -13.33 -5.43
N LEU A 67 -10.46 -12.94 -6.57
CA LEU A 67 -11.19 -12.90 -7.84
C LEU A 67 -11.36 -14.36 -8.27
N ASP A 68 -12.55 -14.93 -8.08
CA ASP A 68 -12.95 -16.18 -8.71
C ASP A 68 -13.29 -15.89 -10.19
N PHE A 69 -12.73 -16.73 -11.06
CA PHE A 69 -12.71 -16.63 -12.52
C PHE A 69 -14.06 -16.80 -13.20
#